data_AF-R7V6K1-F1
#
_entry.id   AF-R7V6K1-F1
#
_cell.length_a   1.000
_cell.length_b   1.000
_cell.length_c   1.000
_cell.angle_alpha   90.00
_cell.angle_beta   90.00
_cell.angle_gamma   90.00
#
_symmetry.space_group_name_H-M   'P 1'
#
loop_
_entity.id
_entity.type
_entity.pdbx_description
1 polymer ?
#
loop_
_entity_poly.entity_id
_entity_poly.type
_entity_poly.pdbx_seq_one_letter_code
_entity_poly.pdbx_strand_id
1 'polypeptide(L)'
;MGPCLWVSLVLCAGIATAQRDCFPWPGVTRSACEARGCIYTSGDPNQCTFDDGVCPSDMGEQNRIPCLEGEENRDDCLKETDCAWCETTTPGIPWCFYDDSVNQGGRACPVDYPINERVDCQPESHSANPDPEACVARGCYWCSTGTSAPSCFVPAEHGYRMVGQPEETGKGYRVIIRRINYPSWFGSDANVVQVDIEFQADERLRIKLSDPNAGRWEVPLPIDSHDEAARNPLYAIQFKNDPVFSVSVIRKSTGAVM
;
A
#
# COMPACT_ATOMS: atom_id res chain seq x y z
N MET A 1 21.41 -42.99 48.80
CA MET A 1 22.61 -42.93 47.94
C MET A 1 22.20 -43.27 46.53
N GLY A 2 22.12 -42.24 45.66
CA GLY A 2 22.21 -42.23 44.19
C GLY A 2 21.21 -43.04 43.32
N PRO A 3 20.93 -42.60 42.08
CA PRO A 3 20.71 -41.22 41.63
C PRO A 3 19.46 -41.06 40.73
N CYS A 4 18.94 -39.82 40.63
CA CYS A 4 17.99 -39.39 39.60
C CYS A 4 18.69 -39.21 38.25
N LEU A 5 18.07 -39.67 37.16
CA LEU A 5 18.45 -39.30 35.79
C LEU A 5 17.24 -38.81 34.97
N TRP A 6 17.28 -37.51 34.73
CA TRP A 6 16.90 -36.72 33.55
C TRP A 6 15.57 -36.95 32.81
N VAL A 7 14.76 -35.90 32.90
CA VAL A 7 13.58 -35.55 32.10
C VAL A 7 14.00 -35.29 30.65
N SER A 8 13.41 -36.02 29.69
CA SER A 8 13.43 -35.61 28.28
C SER A 8 12.26 -34.66 28.03
N LEU A 9 12.62 -33.40 27.87
CA LEU A 9 11.80 -32.30 27.35
C LEU A 9 11.21 -32.73 26.00
N VAL A 10 9.89 -32.68 25.89
CA VAL A 10 9.20 -32.64 24.59
C VAL A 10 9.62 -31.35 23.92
N LEU A 11 10.52 -31.44 22.93
CA LEU A 11 10.75 -30.38 21.97
C LEU A 11 9.49 -30.27 21.12
N CYS A 12 8.58 -29.37 21.50
CA CYS A 12 7.73 -28.73 20.51
C CYS A 12 8.68 -28.03 19.53
N ALA A 13 8.94 -28.66 18.39
CA ALA A 13 9.37 -27.94 17.21
C ALA A 13 8.22 -26.99 16.85
N GLY A 14 8.26 -25.78 17.41
CA GLY A 14 7.46 -24.68 16.92
C GLY A 14 7.80 -24.52 15.45
N ILE A 15 6.79 -24.66 14.60
CA ILE A 15 6.86 -24.27 13.20
C ILE A 15 7.27 -22.80 13.24
N ALA A 16 8.49 -22.50 12.79
CA ALA A 16 8.91 -21.13 12.59
C ALA A 16 7.96 -20.54 11.53
N THR A 17 6.99 -19.75 11.97
CA THR A 17 6.24 -18.86 11.10
C THR A 17 7.27 -18.05 10.33
N ALA A 18 7.26 -18.17 9.00
CA ALA A 18 8.19 -17.44 8.14
C ALA A 18 7.95 -15.94 8.33
N GLN A 19 8.74 -15.36 9.22
CA GLN A 19 8.65 -13.97 9.65
C GLN A 19 8.87 -13.10 8.41
N ARG A 20 7.85 -12.32 8.02
CA ARG A 20 7.90 -11.54 6.78
C ARG A 20 8.94 -10.41 6.94
N ASP A 21 9.88 -10.35 6.00
CA ASP A 21 10.94 -9.33 6.00
C ASP A 21 10.34 -7.96 5.66
N CYS A 22 10.49 -7.01 6.58
CA CYS A 22 10.01 -5.64 6.44
C CYS A 22 11.11 -4.68 5.93
N PHE A 23 12.37 -5.12 5.98
CA PHE A 23 13.52 -4.37 5.49
C PHE A 23 14.50 -5.30 4.74
N PRO A 24 14.20 -5.60 3.47
CA PRO A 24 14.99 -6.53 2.67
C PRO A 24 16.33 -5.95 2.15
N TRP A 25 16.65 -4.69 2.50
CA TRP A 25 17.82 -3.99 1.96
C TRP A 25 19.04 -4.18 2.86
N PRO A 26 20.26 -4.24 2.28
CA PRO A 26 21.48 -4.29 3.07
C PRO A 26 21.63 -3.03 3.95
N GLY A 27 22.17 -3.20 5.15
CA GLY A 27 22.39 -2.10 6.09
C GLY A 27 21.18 -1.77 6.97
N VAL A 28 20.41 -2.78 7.36
CA VAL A 28 19.31 -2.63 8.32
C VAL A 28 19.82 -2.03 9.65
N THR A 29 19.38 -0.81 9.91
CA THR A 29 19.59 -0.14 11.20
C THR A 29 18.31 -0.19 12.00
N ARG A 30 18.44 -0.21 13.33
CA ARG A 30 17.30 -0.16 14.24
C ARG A 30 16.33 0.97 13.91
N SER A 31 16.87 2.18 13.71
CA SER A 31 16.10 3.37 13.33
C SER A 31 15.40 3.22 11.98
N ALA A 32 16.03 2.64 10.97
CA ALA A 32 15.40 2.43 9.66
C ALA A 32 14.30 1.37 9.70
N CYS A 33 14.45 0.35 10.54
CA CYS A 33 13.43 -0.67 10.77
C CYS A 33 12.22 -0.12 11.54
N GLU A 34 12.47 0.54 12.68
CA GLU A 34 11.41 1.12 13.53
C GLU A 34 10.64 2.24 12.80
N ALA A 35 11.31 3.03 11.95
CA ALA A 35 10.67 4.05 11.11
C ALA A 35 9.65 3.48 10.10
N ARG A 36 9.65 2.16 9.87
CA ARG A 36 8.71 1.44 9.02
C ARG A 36 7.63 0.71 9.81
N GLY A 37 7.55 0.93 11.12
CA GLY A 37 6.57 0.29 12.01
C GLY A 37 6.85 -1.19 12.25
N CYS A 38 8.11 -1.61 12.14
CA CYS A 38 8.52 -3.01 12.18
C CYS A 38 9.40 -3.33 13.40
N ILE A 39 9.44 -4.60 13.77
CA ILE A 39 10.26 -5.10 14.88
C ILE A 39 11.69 -5.27 14.40
N TYR A 40 12.62 -4.58 15.06
CA TYR A 40 14.05 -4.79 14.89
C TYR A 40 14.54 -5.84 15.88
N THR A 41 15.11 -6.93 15.37
CA THR A 41 15.74 -7.97 16.17
C THR A 41 17.27 -7.86 16.02
N SER A 42 17.94 -7.56 17.14
CA SER A 42 19.41 -7.48 17.18
C SER A 42 20.02 -8.88 17.19
N GLY A 43 20.91 -9.17 16.23
CA GLY A 43 21.55 -10.48 16.06
C GLY A 43 22.38 -10.55 14.78
N ASP A 44 22.80 -11.75 14.39
CA ASP A 44 23.39 -12.01 13.08
C ASP A 44 22.48 -13.00 12.33
N PRO A 45 21.82 -12.62 11.23
CA PRO A 45 21.79 -11.28 10.62
C PRO A 45 20.88 -10.37 11.44
N ASN A 46 21.14 -9.06 11.51
CA ASN A 46 20.15 -8.13 12.05
C ASN A 46 18.86 -8.27 11.22
N GLN A 47 17.72 -8.52 11.85
CA GLN A 47 16.46 -8.76 11.15
C GLN A 47 15.50 -7.61 11.41
N CYS A 48 14.83 -7.15 10.36
CA CYS A 48 13.67 -6.27 10.48
C CYS A 48 12.46 -6.95 9.90
N THR A 49 11.44 -7.12 10.73
CA THR A 49 10.31 -7.95 10.38
C THR A 49 9.01 -7.26 10.73
N PHE A 50 7.96 -7.56 9.99
CA PHE A 50 6.63 -7.07 10.35
C PHE A 50 6.28 -7.48 11.78
N ASP A 51 5.70 -6.55 12.54
CA ASP A 51 5.11 -6.87 13.83
C ASP A 51 3.80 -7.63 13.58
N ASP A 52 3.88 -8.95 13.68
CA ASP A 52 2.74 -9.84 13.54
C ASP A 52 1.67 -9.69 14.64
N GLY A 53 1.98 -8.93 15.72
CA GLY A 53 1.08 -8.56 16.81
C GLY A 53 0.50 -7.14 16.71
N VAL A 54 0.94 -6.34 15.74
CA VAL A 54 0.29 -5.07 15.39
C VAL A 54 -0.67 -5.35 14.24
N CYS A 55 -1.92 -4.90 14.42
CA CYS A 55 -2.94 -5.02 13.40
C CYS A 55 -2.43 -4.40 12.07
N PRO A 56 -2.27 -5.18 10.99
CA PRO A 56 -1.79 -4.66 9.70
C PRO A 56 -2.81 -3.74 9.01
N SER A 57 -3.96 -3.53 9.63
CA SER A 57 -5.07 -2.76 9.12
C SER A 57 -5.40 -1.60 10.05
N ASP A 58 -5.53 -0.41 9.49
CA ASP A 58 -6.09 0.73 10.23
C ASP A 58 -7.63 0.75 10.13
N MET A 59 -8.29 -0.36 9.76
CA MET A 59 -9.75 -0.48 9.74
C MET A 59 -10.28 -0.54 11.17
N GLY A 60 -11.06 0.48 11.54
CA GLY A 60 -11.74 0.52 12.83
C GLY A 60 -12.62 -0.71 13.04
N GLU A 61 -12.64 -1.22 14.26
CA GLU A 61 -13.32 -2.47 14.64
C GLU A 61 -14.77 -2.55 14.12
N GLN A 62 -15.49 -1.43 14.16
CA GLN A 62 -16.88 -1.32 13.72
C GLN A 62 -17.11 -1.52 12.22
N ASN A 63 -16.05 -1.42 11.41
CA ASN A 63 -16.13 -1.54 9.96
C ASN A 63 -15.67 -2.92 9.46
N ARG A 64 -15.23 -3.81 10.36
CA ARG A 64 -14.67 -5.11 10.00
C ARG A 64 -15.78 -6.06 9.54
N ILE A 65 -15.61 -6.62 8.35
CA ILE A 65 -16.51 -7.61 7.75
C ILE A 65 -15.78 -8.96 7.73
N PRO A 66 -16.34 -10.05 8.29
CA PRO A 66 -15.67 -11.34 8.37
C PRO A 66 -15.17 -11.82 7.00
N CYS A 67 -13.91 -12.25 6.93
CA CYS A 67 -13.28 -12.71 5.68
C CYS A 67 -13.54 -14.19 5.38
N LEU A 68 -13.70 -14.99 6.44
CA LEU A 68 -13.86 -16.43 6.39
C LEU A 68 -15.22 -16.84 6.95
N GLU A 69 -15.78 -17.92 6.42
CA GLU A 69 -16.97 -18.56 6.98
C GLU A 69 -16.54 -19.69 7.95
N GLY A 70 -16.77 -19.54 9.27
CA GLY A 70 -16.55 -20.60 10.26
C GLY A 70 -15.59 -20.24 11.40
N GLU A 71 -14.89 -21.24 11.96
CA GLU A 71 -13.88 -21.01 13.00
C GLU A 71 -12.65 -20.32 12.40
N GLU A 72 -12.47 -19.06 12.75
CA GLU A 72 -11.37 -18.23 12.25
C GLU A 72 -10.05 -18.57 12.98
N ASN A 73 -9.04 -19.02 12.24
CA ASN A 73 -7.67 -19.11 12.74
C ASN A 73 -6.74 -18.18 11.96
N ARG A 74 -5.67 -17.75 12.61
CA ARG A 74 -4.73 -16.76 12.09
C ARG A 74 -4.09 -17.19 10.78
N ASP A 75 -3.61 -18.43 10.73
CA ASP A 75 -2.84 -18.92 9.58
C ASP A 75 -3.71 -19.08 8.33
N ASP A 76 -4.98 -19.47 8.48
CA ASP A 76 -5.93 -19.58 7.38
C ASP A 76 -6.39 -18.20 6.93
N CYS A 77 -6.61 -17.25 7.85
CA CYS A 77 -6.90 -15.86 7.50
C CYS A 77 -5.80 -15.23 6.65
N LEU A 78 -4.53 -15.46 7.02
CA LEU A 78 -3.38 -14.89 6.31
C LEU A 78 -3.06 -15.60 4.98
N LYS A 79 -3.70 -16.74 4.68
CA LYS A 79 -3.60 -17.40 3.37
C LYS A 79 -4.55 -16.79 2.34
N GLU A 80 -5.67 -16.25 2.80
CA GLU A 80 -6.65 -15.64 1.91
C GLU A 80 -6.15 -14.29 1.38
N THR A 81 -6.34 -14.10 0.08
CA THR A 81 -6.08 -12.83 -0.58
C THR A 81 -7.06 -11.79 -0.05
N ASP A 82 -6.59 -10.59 0.26
CA ASP A 82 -7.42 -9.47 0.74
C ASP A 82 -8.04 -9.65 2.14
N CYS A 83 -7.47 -10.50 2.99
CA CYS A 83 -7.85 -10.64 4.39
C CYS A 83 -6.77 -10.14 5.35
N ALA A 84 -7.17 -9.40 6.38
CA ALA A 84 -6.34 -8.99 7.50
C ALA A 84 -6.69 -9.74 8.77
N TRP A 85 -5.66 -10.04 9.57
CA TRP A 85 -5.81 -10.56 10.91
C TRP A 85 -5.49 -9.49 11.94
N CYS A 86 -6.47 -9.10 12.75
CA CYS A 86 -6.27 -8.22 13.89
C CYS A 86 -7.09 -8.66 15.09
N GLU A 87 -6.41 -8.98 16.18
CA GLU A 87 -7.05 -9.33 17.44
C GLU A 87 -7.83 -8.14 18.02
N THR A 88 -8.93 -8.43 18.69
CA THR A 88 -9.74 -7.44 19.42
C THR A 88 -10.39 -8.09 20.65
N THR A 89 -10.63 -7.26 21.66
CA THR A 89 -11.38 -7.65 22.87
C THR A 89 -12.87 -7.34 22.77
N THR A 90 -13.31 -6.67 21.69
CA THR A 90 -14.71 -6.29 21.48
C THR A 90 -15.53 -7.50 21.03
N PRO A 91 -16.56 -7.90 21.79
CA PRO A 91 -17.37 -9.07 21.45
C PRO A 91 -18.11 -8.88 20.12
N GLY A 92 -18.05 -9.90 19.26
CA GLY A 92 -18.78 -9.92 17.98
C GLY A 92 -18.07 -9.20 16.81
N ILE A 93 -16.87 -8.67 17.04
CA ILE A 93 -16.02 -8.12 15.96
C ILE A 93 -15.08 -9.22 15.46
N PRO A 94 -15.02 -9.48 14.14
CA PRO A 94 -14.16 -10.52 13.58
C PRO A 94 -12.68 -10.15 13.70
N TRP A 95 -11.86 -11.17 13.96
CA TRP A 95 -10.41 -11.03 13.97
C TRP A 95 -9.86 -11.15 12.56
N CYS A 96 -10.45 -12.02 11.75
CA CYS A 96 -10.19 -12.13 10.32
C CYS A 96 -11.23 -11.35 9.52
N PHE A 97 -10.82 -10.30 8.81
CA PHE A 97 -11.75 -9.47 8.05
C PHE A 97 -11.20 -9.06 6.69
N TYR A 98 -12.11 -8.73 5.79
CA TYR A 98 -11.74 -8.21 4.47
C TYR A 98 -11.00 -6.89 4.63
N ASP A 99 -9.76 -6.91 4.17
CA ASP A 99 -8.96 -5.73 3.96
C ASP A 99 -8.05 -5.99 2.76
N ASP A 100 -8.56 -5.60 1.59
CA ASP A 100 -7.86 -5.58 0.32
C ASP A 100 -6.63 -4.65 0.32
N SER A 101 -6.31 -4.02 1.45
CA SER A 101 -5.07 -3.31 1.64
C SER A 101 -3.93 -4.27 1.99
N VAL A 102 -4.11 -5.40 2.71
CA VAL A 102 -3.01 -5.98 3.53
C VAL A 102 -2.09 -7.05 2.91
N ASN A 103 -2.35 -7.60 1.71
CA ASN A 103 -1.64 -8.82 1.26
C ASN A 103 -1.18 -8.87 -0.21
N GLN A 104 -1.10 -7.75 -0.92
CA GLN A 104 -1.03 -7.81 -2.38
C GLN A 104 0.40 -7.85 -2.98
N GLY A 105 1.40 -8.30 -2.22
CA GLY A 105 2.82 -8.18 -2.58
C GLY A 105 3.58 -9.45 -2.99
N GLY A 106 3.80 -9.64 -4.30
CA GLY A 106 5.10 -10.09 -4.86
C GLY A 106 5.45 -11.57 -5.02
N ARG A 107 4.54 -12.55 -4.92
CA ARG A 107 4.95 -13.98 -4.99
C ARG A 107 4.91 -14.66 -6.36
N ALA A 108 4.25 -14.10 -7.37
CA ALA A 108 4.20 -14.72 -8.71
C ALA A 108 4.13 -13.68 -9.83
N CYS A 109 4.84 -13.95 -10.93
CA CYS A 109 4.80 -13.13 -12.14
C CYS A 109 3.41 -13.28 -12.82
N PRO A 110 2.65 -12.20 -13.02
CA PRO A 110 1.38 -12.26 -13.74
C PRO A 110 1.62 -12.61 -15.22
N VAL A 111 0.91 -13.62 -15.72
CA VAL A 111 1.09 -14.17 -17.08
C VAL A 111 0.71 -13.16 -18.16
N ASP A 112 -0.27 -12.30 -17.88
CA ASP A 112 -0.90 -11.42 -18.87
C ASP A 112 -0.63 -9.91 -18.63
N TYR A 113 0.37 -9.54 -17.83
CA TYR A 113 0.65 -8.13 -17.56
C TYR A 113 1.38 -7.45 -18.74
N PRO A 114 0.80 -6.41 -19.38
CA PRO A 114 1.38 -5.79 -20.57
C PRO A 114 2.77 -5.22 -20.33
N ILE A 115 3.73 -5.59 -21.18
CA ILE A 115 5.14 -5.17 -21.05
C ILE A 115 5.29 -3.63 -21.08
N ASN A 116 4.46 -2.95 -21.87
CA ASN A 116 4.46 -1.49 -22.03
C ASN A 116 3.79 -0.72 -20.88
N GLU A 117 3.13 -1.40 -19.95
CA GLU A 117 2.47 -0.79 -18.78
C GLU A 117 3.26 -1.00 -17.49
N ARG A 118 4.42 -1.67 -17.57
CA ARG A 118 5.28 -1.93 -16.42
C ARG A 118 5.96 -0.64 -15.96
N VAL A 119 5.70 -0.26 -14.72
CA VAL A 119 6.37 0.84 -14.03
C VAL A 119 7.46 0.26 -13.13
N ASP A 120 8.68 0.80 -13.21
CA ASP A 120 9.82 0.32 -12.43
C ASP A 120 9.58 0.47 -10.93
N CYS A 121 9.76 -0.63 -10.17
CA CYS A 121 9.61 -0.66 -8.72
C CYS A 121 10.97 -0.51 -7.97
N GLN A 122 12.09 -0.47 -8.69
CA GLN A 122 13.43 -0.19 -8.13
C GLN A 122 14.12 0.99 -8.86
N PRO A 123 13.47 2.17 -8.97
CA PRO A 123 13.98 3.30 -9.75
C PRO A 123 15.35 3.79 -9.26
N GLU A 124 15.69 3.57 -7.99
CA GLU A 124 16.99 3.98 -7.41
C GLU A 124 18.18 3.16 -7.93
N SER A 125 17.95 1.92 -8.34
CA SER A 125 19.00 1.04 -8.90
C SER A 125 19.29 1.35 -10.38
N HIS A 126 18.58 2.32 -10.97
CA HIS A 126 18.69 2.72 -12.38
C HIS A 126 18.57 1.53 -13.36
N SER A 127 17.82 0.49 -12.96
CA SER A 127 17.54 -0.72 -13.73
C SER A 127 18.78 -1.50 -14.21
N ALA A 128 19.99 -1.16 -13.76
CA ALA A 128 21.24 -1.77 -14.24
C ALA A 128 21.48 -3.15 -13.60
N ASN A 129 21.09 -3.31 -12.34
CA ASN A 129 21.18 -4.55 -11.58
C ASN A 129 19.97 -4.65 -10.63
N PRO A 130 18.75 -4.86 -11.15
CA PRO A 130 17.57 -5.03 -10.29
C PRO A 130 17.72 -6.33 -9.50
N ASP A 131 17.39 -6.28 -8.20
CA ASP A 131 17.53 -7.40 -7.27
C ASP A 131 16.18 -8.12 -7.12
N PRO A 132 16.07 -9.41 -7.50
CA PRO A 132 14.85 -10.19 -7.36
C PRO A 132 14.30 -10.25 -5.93
N GLU A 133 15.18 -10.45 -4.95
CA GLU A 133 14.76 -10.63 -3.55
C GLU A 133 14.23 -9.31 -3.00
N ALA A 134 14.97 -8.23 -3.26
CA ALA A 134 14.56 -6.90 -2.83
C ALA A 134 13.30 -6.41 -3.57
N CYS A 135 13.07 -6.86 -4.81
CA CYS A 135 11.85 -6.59 -5.57
C CYS A 135 10.62 -7.21 -4.91
N VAL A 136 10.69 -8.52 -4.64
CA VAL A 136 9.59 -9.28 -4.02
C VAL A 136 9.26 -8.70 -2.65
N ALA A 137 10.27 -8.29 -1.89
CA ALA A 137 10.07 -7.71 -0.58
C ALA A 137 9.55 -6.26 -0.58
N ARG A 138 9.53 -5.55 -1.72
CA ARG A 138 8.69 -4.34 -1.93
C ARG A 138 7.23 -4.67 -2.20
N GLY A 139 6.90 -5.96 -2.28
CA GLY A 139 5.60 -6.41 -2.76
C GLY A 139 5.43 -6.23 -4.26
N CYS A 140 6.51 -6.16 -5.03
CA CYS A 140 6.46 -5.97 -6.47
C CYS A 140 6.56 -7.28 -7.26
N TYR A 141 6.18 -7.23 -8.52
CA TYR A 141 6.30 -8.38 -9.41
C TYR A 141 7.72 -8.49 -9.97
N TRP A 142 8.30 -9.68 -9.83
CA TRP A 142 9.54 -10.05 -10.50
C TRP A 142 9.27 -10.99 -11.69
N CYS A 143 9.55 -10.51 -12.90
CA CYS A 143 9.48 -11.29 -14.12
C CYS A 143 10.78 -11.12 -14.89
N SER A 144 11.50 -12.21 -15.16
CA SER A 144 12.67 -12.15 -16.05
C SER A 144 12.23 -11.72 -17.45
N THR A 145 12.69 -10.55 -17.90
CA THR A 145 12.36 -10.02 -19.21
C THR A 145 13.59 -9.96 -20.10
N GLY A 146 13.50 -10.50 -21.31
CA GLY A 146 14.50 -10.30 -22.38
C GLY A 146 14.34 -8.97 -23.14
N THR A 147 13.70 -7.97 -22.52
CA THR A 147 13.30 -6.69 -23.14
C THR A 147 13.80 -5.50 -22.31
N SER A 148 13.65 -4.27 -22.83
CA SER A 148 13.97 -3.03 -22.10
C SER A 148 13.00 -2.65 -20.98
N ALA A 149 11.86 -3.33 -20.86
CA ALA A 149 10.92 -3.12 -19.75
C ALA A 149 11.49 -3.63 -18.42
N PRO A 150 11.10 -3.05 -17.28
CA PRO A 150 11.64 -3.46 -15.99
C PRO A 150 11.21 -4.88 -15.62
N SER A 151 12.18 -5.67 -15.15
CA SER A 151 11.92 -7.01 -14.59
C SER A 151 11.26 -6.93 -13.22
N CYS A 152 11.54 -5.88 -12.44
CA CYS A 152 10.85 -5.56 -11.19
C CYS A 152 9.85 -4.43 -11.41
N PHE A 153 8.55 -4.69 -11.29
CA PHE A 153 7.52 -3.68 -11.58
C PHE A 153 6.39 -3.64 -10.56
N VAL A 154 5.78 -2.46 -10.48
CA VAL A 154 4.71 -2.12 -9.54
C VAL A 154 3.44 -2.91 -9.90
N PRO A 155 2.78 -3.57 -8.93
CA PRO A 155 1.48 -4.21 -9.15
C PRO A 155 0.38 -3.20 -9.49
N ALA A 156 -0.64 -3.64 -10.23
CA ALA A 156 -1.77 -2.79 -10.61
C ALA A 156 -2.57 -2.31 -9.40
N GLU A 157 -2.49 -3.05 -8.31
CA GLU A 157 -3.21 -2.83 -7.07
C GLU A 157 -2.40 -1.95 -6.08
N HIS A 158 -1.14 -1.62 -6.40
CA HIS A 158 -0.33 -0.72 -5.57
C HIS A 158 -0.76 0.73 -5.76
N GLY A 159 -1.22 1.37 -4.68
CA GLY A 159 -1.62 2.77 -4.72
C GLY A 159 -2.54 3.17 -3.58
N TYR A 160 -3.60 3.89 -3.92
CA TYR A 160 -4.61 4.39 -2.98
C TYR A 160 -6.01 3.97 -3.44
N ARG A 161 -7.00 3.95 -2.55
CA ARG A 161 -8.43 3.83 -2.87
C ARG A 161 -9.21 5.02 -2.34
N MET A 162 -10.29 5.39 -3.02
CA MET A 162 -11.21 6.42 -2.57
C MET A 162 -11.95 5.97 -1.31
N VAL A 163 -12.05 6.89 -0.36
CA VAL A 163 -12.91 6.78 0.82
C VAL A 163 -14.23 7.47 0.49
N GLY A 164 -15.26 6.68 0.20
CA GLY A 164 -16.56 7.19 -0.20
C GLY A 164 -16.58 7.73 -1.64
N GLN A 165 -17.50 8.66 -1.91
CA GLN A 165 -17.68 9.27 -3.22
C GLN A 165 -17.00 10.65 -3.29
N PRO A 166 -16.65 11.17 -4.48
CA PRO A 166 -16.12 12.52 -4.63
C PRO A 166 -17.13 13.54 -4.07
N GLU A 167 -16.65 14.45 -3.22
CA GLU A 167 -17.44 15.55 -2.69
C GLU A 167 -17.39 16.74 -3.66
N GLU A 168 -18.56 17.26 -4.05
CA GLU A 168 -18.64 18.50 -4.81
C GLU A 168 -18.33 19.72 -3.93
N THR A 169 -17.50 20.61 -4.44
CA THR A 169 -17.13 21.87 -3.81
C THR A 169 -17.45 23.03 -4.74
N GLY A 170 -17.48 24.27 -4.25
CA GLY A 170 -17.70 25.45 -5.11
C GLY A 170 -16.65 25.63 -6.23
N LYS A 171 -15.47 25.00 -6.10
CA LYS A 171 -14.35 25.09 -7.04
C LYS A 171 -14.19 23.85 -7.94
N GLY A 172 -14.85 22.74 -7.59
CA GLY A 172 -14.67 21.45 -8.25
C GLY A 172 -14.94 20.29 -7.31
N TYR A 173 -13.96 19.42 -7.08
CA TYR A 173 -14.16 18.20 -6.28
C TYR A 173 -13.12 18.08 -5.17
N ARG A 174 -13.51 17.43 -4.08
CA ARG A 174 -12.62 16.91 -3.05
C ARG A 174 -12.77 15.40 -2.95
N VAL A 175 -11.66 14.69 -2.95
CA VAL A 175 -11.63 13.23 -2.77
C VAL A 175 -10.67 12.89 -1.65
N ILE A 176 -11.13 12.10 -0.69
CA ILE A 176 -10.25 11.48 0.30
C ILE A 176 -9.84 10.13 -0.23
N ILE A 177 -8.53 9.88 -0.28
CA ILE A 177 -7.97 8.60 -0.71
C ILE A 177 -7.12 8.01 0.41
N ARG A 178 -7.15 6.69 0.55
CA ARG A 178 -6.44 5.93 1.57
C ARG A 178 -5.45 4.99 0.92
N ARG A 179 -4.24 4.94 1.47
CA ARG A 179 -3.16 4.07 0.98
C ARG A 179 -3.59 2.61 1.10
N ILE A 180 -3.33 1.83 0.06
CA ILE A 180 -3.44 0.37 0.05
C ILE A 180 -2.19 -0.17 0.75
N ASN A 181 -2.33 -1.15 1.65
CA ASN A 181 -1.25 -1.64 2.51
C ASN A 181 -0.26 -2.56 1.74
N TYR A 182 0.48 -1.91 0.86
CA TYR A 182 1.70 -2.44 0.29
C TYR A 182 2.92 -2.11 1.14
N PRO A 183 3.99 -2.91 1.08
CA PRO A 183 5.25 -2.58 1.73
C PRO A 183 5.71 -1.18 1.37
N SER A 184 6.08 -0.41 2.39
CA SER A 184 6.66 0.93 2.19
C SER A 184 7.94 0.85 1.38
N TRP A 185 8.12 1.74 0.40
CA TRP A 185 9.41 1.80 -0.32
C TRP A 185 10.42 2.64 0.46
N PHE A 186 10.01 3.81 0.94
CA PHE A 186 10.91 4.84 1.50
C PHE A 186 10.58 5.26 2.95
N GLY A 187 9.58 4.65 3.58
CA GLY A 187 9.08 5.04 4.91
C GLY A 187 8.26 6.33 4.89
N SER A 188 7.67 6.66 6.04
CA SER A 188 6.86 7.87 6.23
C SER A 188 5.74 8.05 5.19
N ASP A 189 5.07 6.96 4.82
CA ASP A 189 3.95 6.99 3.90
C ASP A 189 2.77 7.79 4.47
N ALA A 190 2.07 8.53 3.62
CA ALA A 190 0.85 9.22 4.00
C ALA A 190 -0.34 8.24 3.86
N ASN A 191 -0.87 7.75 4.98
CA ASN A 191 -1.98 6.78 4.95
C ASN A 191 -3.29 7.38 4.41
N VAL A 192 -3.49 8.69 4.60
CA VAL A 192 -4.64 9.43 4.08
C VAL A 192 -4.14 10.62 3.29
N VAL A 193 -4.67 10.80 2.08
CA VAL A 193 -4.37 11.93 1.21
C VAL A 193 -5.67 12.58 0.78
N GLN A 194 -5.72 13.91 0.86
CA GLN A 194 -6.78 14.72 0.30
C GLN A 194 -6.39 15.16 -1.11
N VAL A 195 -7.25 14.88 -2.08
CA VAL A 195 -7.14 15.34 -3.46
C VAL A 195 -8.15 16.47 -3.68
N ASP A 196 -7.65 17.69 -3.85
CA ASP A 196 -8.46 18.85 -4.23
C ASP A 196 -8.32 19.10 -5.73
N ILE A 197 -9.46 19.18 -6.43
CA ILE A 197 -9.56 19.44 -7.86
C ILE A 197 -10.29 20.76 -8.06
N GLU A 198 -9.58 21.74 -8.62
CA GLU A 198 -10.10 23.08 -8.91
C GLU A 198 -10.20 23.30 -10.42
N PHE A 199 -11.40 23.63 -10.89
CA PHE A 199 -11.62 24.10 -12.26
C PHE A 199 -11.29 25.60 -12.34
N GLN A 200 -10.01 25.94 -12.45
CA GLN A 200 -9.58 27.34 -12.31
C GLN A 200 -9.95 28.22 -13.50
N ALA A 201 -9.90 27.68 -14.72
CA ALA A 201 -10.31 28.37 -15.95
C ALA A 201 -10.78 27.36 -16.99
N ASP A 202 -11.34 27.83 -18.10
CA ASP A 202 -11.85 26.95 -19.16
C ASP A 202 -10.77 25.99 -19.71
N GLU A 203 -9.50 26.43 -19.64
CA GLU A 203 -8.31 25.70 -20.12
C GLU A 203 -7.35 25.29 -19.00
N ARG A 204 -7.65 25.57 -17.72
CA ARG A 204 -6.73 25.34 -16.60
C ARG A 204 -7.38 24.58 -15.46
N LEU A 205 -6.91 23.34 -15.29
CA LEU A 205 -7.21 22.48 -14.14
C LEU A 205 -6.07 22.54 -13.13
N ARG A 206 -6.40 22.49 -11.84
CA ARG A 206 -5.44 22.21 -10.77
C ARG A 206 -5.88 20.98 -10.00
N ILE A 207 -4.97 20.02 -9.84
CA ILE A 207 -5.12 18.86 -8.96
C ILE A 207 -4.03 18.98 -7.90
N LYS A 208 -4.41 19.00 -6.63
CA LYS A 208 -3.50 19.05 -5.49
C LYS A 208 -3.71 17.82 -4.62
N LEU A 209 -2.63 17.10 -4.33
CA LEU A 209 -2.61 16.01 -3.36
C LEU A 209 -1.93 16.54 -2.10
N SER A 210 -2.57 16.41 -0.94
CA SER A 210 -2.06 16.92 0.33
C SER A 210 -2.34 15.95 1.47
N ASP A 211 -1.49 15.97 2.49
CA ASP A 211 -1.73 15.23 3.73
C ASP A 211 -2.62 16.09 4.64
N PRO A 212 -3.85 15.65 4.98
CA PRO A 212 -4.75 16.42 5.82
C PRO A 212 -4.33 16.45 7.29
N ASN A 213 -3.47 15.52 7.72
CA ASN A 213 -3.03 15.39 9.11
C ASN A 213 -1.70 16.11 9.37
N ALA A 214 -0.92 16.39 8.33
CA ALA A 214 0.37 17.05 8.44
C ALA A 214 0.57 18.10 7.33
N GLY A 215 0.79 19.35 7.73
CA GLY A 215 1.16 20.41 6.79
C GLY A 215 2.51 20.13 6.14
N ARG A 216 2.50 19.76 4.85
CA ARG A 216 3.72 19.57 4.06
C ARG A 216 4.13 20.89 3.42
N TRP A 217 5.42 21.02 3.11
CA TRP A 217 5.95 22.23 2.50
C TRP A 217 5.29 22.49 1.13
N GLU A 218 4.87 23.74 0.90
CA GLU A 218 4.32 24.21 -0.37
C GLU A 218 5.23 25.29 -0.95
N VAL A 219 5.49 25.23 -2.26
CA VAL A 219 6.26 26.26 -2.95
C VAL A 219 5.50 27.58 -2.83
N PRO A 220 6.11 28.67 -2.32
CA PRO A 220 5.44 29.96 -2.14
C PRO A 220 5.30 30.70 -3.48
N LEU A 221 4.47 30.16 -4.37
CA LEU A 221 4.13 30.76 -5.65
C LEU A 221 2.73 31.37 -5.59
N PRO A 222 2.53 32.60 -6.12
CA PRO A 222 1.20 33.16 -6.27
C PRO A 222 0.47 32.40 -7.38
N ILE A 223 -0.36 31.43 -7.00
CA ILE A 223 -1.25 30.70 -7.91
C ILE A 223 -2.65 31.28 -7.69
N ASP A 224 -3.17 31.97 -8.70
CA ASP A 224 -4.53 32.50 -8.68
C ASP A 224 -5.54 31.34 -8.60
N SER A 225 -6.17 31.20 -7.44
CA SER A 225 -7.32 30.33 -7.22
C SER A 225 -8.56 31.21 -7.10
N HIS A 226 -9.49 31.07 -8.04
CA HIS A 226 -10.78 31.75 -7.99
C HIS A 226 -11.69 31.06 -6.96
N ASP A 227 -12.69 31.79 -6.45
CA ASP A 227 -13.65 31.25 -5.47
C ASP A 227 -14.69 30.31 -6.11
N GLU A 228 -14.89 30.43 -7.42
CA GLU A 228 -15.84 29.64 -8.20
C GLU A 228 -15.13 28.81 -9.27
N ALA A 229 -15.72 27.67 -9.62
CA ALA A 229 -15.32 26.86 -10.76
C ALA A 229 -15.51 27.61 -12.10
N ALA A 230 -14.69 27.26 -13.08
CA ALA A 230 -14.80 27.74 -14.46
C ALA A 230 -16.20 27.45 -15.03
N ARG A 231 -16.75 28.41 -15.78
CA ARG A 231 -18.10 28.31 -16.34
C ARG A 231 -18.19 27.32 -17.50
N ASN A 232 -17.16 27.25 -18.34
CA ASN A 232 -17.17 26.41 -19.55
C ASN A 232 -15.86 25.62 -19.71
N PRO A 233 -15.47 24.77 -18.74
CA PRO A 233 -14.24 23.98 -18.83
C PRO A 233 -14.25 23.11 -20.08
N LEU A 234 -13.17 23.18 -20.87
CA LEU A 234 -12.96 22.39 -22.10
C LEU A 234 -12.59 20.93 -21.82
N TYR A 235 -12.47 20.59 -20.54
CA TYR A 235 -12.11 19.28 -20.03
C TYR A 235 -13.12 18.78 -19.00
N ALA A 236 -13.18 17.47 -18.83
CA ALA A 236 -13.95 16.76 -17.82
C ALA A 236 -13.03 15.88 -16.98
N ILE A 237 -13.49 15.51 -15.79
CA ILE A 237 -12.76 14.64 -14.87
C ILE A 237 -13.52 13.34 -14.71
N GLN A 238 -12.80 12.23 -14.80
CA GLN A 238 -13.31 10.91 -14.46
C GLN A 238 -12.47 10.32 -13.33
N PHE A 239 -13.15 9.85 -12.31
CA PHE A 239 -12.55 9.09 -11.21
C PHE A 239 -12.74 7.60 -11.48
N LYS A 240 -11.70 6.81 -11.23
CA LYS A 240 -11.81 5.35 -11.12
C LYS A 240 -11.29 4.94 -9.76
N ASN A 241 -11.83 3.85 -9.23
CA ASN A 241 -11.49 3.32 -7.92
C ASN A 241 -11.40 1.78 -7.91
N ASP A 242 -11.06 1.20 -9.06
CA ASP A 242 -10.96 -0.25 -9.24
C ASP A 242 -9.88 -0.52 -10.30
N PRO A 243 -8.75 -1.20 -9.95
CA PRO A 243 -8.39 -1.70 -8.62
C PRO A 243 -7.88 -0.61 -7.65
N VAL A 244 -7.44 0.54 -8.20
CA VAL A 244 -6.88 1.68 -7.45
C VAL A 244 -7.50 3.00 -7.91
N PHE A 245 -7.36 4.03 -7.07
CA PHE A 245 -7.71 5.39 -7.39
C PHE A 245 -6.89 5.93 -8.56
N SER A 246 -7.59 6.46 -9.56
CA SER A 246 -6.98 7.26 -10.61
C SER A 246 -7.90 8.40 -11.03
N VAL A 247 -7.26 9.46 -11.55
CA VAL A 247 -7.94 10.62 -12.12
C VAL A 247 -7.57 10.68 -13.60
N SER A 248 -8.57 10.71 -14.47
CA SER A 248 -8.40 10.92 -15.91
C SER A 248 -8.97 12.27 -16.30
N VAL A 249 -8.20 13.04 -17.08
CA VAL A 249 -8.64 14.32 -17.65
C VAL A 249 -9.05 14.07 -19.09
N ILE A 250 -10.29 14.41 -19.43
CA ILE A 250 -10.88 14.11 -20.73
C ILE A 250 -11.18 15.40 -21.48
N ARG A 251 -10.63 15.57 -22.68
CA ARG A 251 -10.98 16.70 -23.55
C ARG A 251 -12.44 16.56 -24.00
N LYS A 252 -13.30 17.54 -23.69
CA LYS A 252 -14.73 17.46 -24.02
C LYS A 252 -15.03 17.42 -25.52
N SER A 253 -14.23 18.12 -26.33
CA SER A 253 -14.50 18.21 -27.77
C SER A 253 -14.21 16.93 -28.54
N THR A 254 -13.28 16.10 -28.07
CA THR A 254 -12.86 14.87 -28.78
C THR A 254 -13.08 13.59 -27.99
N GLY A 255 -13.29 13.67 -26.67
CA GLY A 255 -13.31 12.51 -25.78
C GLY A 255 -11.93 11.90 -25.51
N ALA A 256 -10.84 12.54 -25.93
CA ALA A 256 -9.49 12.03 -25.70
C ALA A 256 -9.08 12.15 -24.23
N VAL A 257 -8.49 11.08 -23.67
CA VAL A 257 -7.84 11.07 -22.36
C VAL A 257 -6.46 11.71 -22.48
N MET A 258 -6.14 12.63 -21.57
CA MET A 258 -4.89 13.39 -21.51
C MET A 258 -4.04 12.98 -20.32
#